data_AF-A0A345UHL7-F1
#
_entry.id   AF-A0A345UHL7-F1
#
_cell.length_a   1.000
_cell.length_b   1.000
_cell.length_c   1.000
_cell.angle_alpha   90.00
_cell.angle_beta   90.00
_cell.angle_gamma   90.00
#
_symmetry.space_group_name_H-M   'P 1'
#
loop_
_entity.id
_entity.type
_entity.pdbx_description
1 polymer ?
#
loop_
_entity_poly.entity_id
_entity_poly.type
_entity_poly.pdbx_seq_one_letter_code
_entity_poly.pdbx_strand_id
1 'polypeptide(L)'
;MRAVLKGESPQTYKRYQDARNDLGSRIDWHCSYCEMAITNMIEVEHVVPTANGGDPLAWENLLLSCKYCNTVKGARNLSREGYIWPDRDNSDAAFDYSETGGITAKDTPVRAEAIATIGLMGLDRNPGTSHEPSKAD
;
A
#
# COMPACT_ATOMS: atom_id res chain seq x y z
N MET A 1 -3.38 -4.42 6.63
CA MET A 1 -3.93 -3.98 5.36
C MET A 1 -5.43 -4.19 5.37
N ARG A 2 -6.24 -3.14 5.51
CA ARG A 2 -7.70 -3.29 5.41
C ARG A 2 -8.12 -3.24 3.94
N ALA A 3 -9.30 -3.78 3.66
CA ALA A 3 -9.92 -3.57 2.36
C ALA A 3 -10.23 -2.08 2.16
N VAL A 4 -9.89 -1.56 0.98
CA VAL A 4 -10.04 -0.15 0.62
C VAL A 4 -11.13 0.00 -0.43
N LEU A 5 -12.26 0.58 -0.04
CA LEU A 5 -13.36 0.88 -0.96
C LEU A 5 -13.42 2.38 -1.23
N LYS A 6 -12.66 2.84 -2.23
CA LYS A 6 -12.59 4.25 -2.63
C LYS A 6 -13.71 4.70 -3.59
N GLY A 7 -14.53 3.78 -4.10
CA GLY A 7 -15.63 4.08 -5.04
C GLY A 7 -15.16 4.73 -6.34
N GLU A 8 -16.09 5.32 -7.09
CA GLU A 8 -15.78 6.04 -8.33
C GLU A 8 -15.04 7.36 -8.07
N SER A 9 -14.24 7.79 -9.04
CA SER A 9 -13.50 9.05 -8.96
C SER A 9 -14.48 10.22 -8.77
N PRO A 10 -14.32 11.06 -7.72
CA PRO A 10 -15.17 12.22 -7.53
C PRO A 10 -15.03 13.27 -8.65
N GLN A 11 -13.87 13.31 -9.31
CA GLN A 11 -13.55 14.28 -10.35
C GLN A 11 -12.40 13.80 -11.24
N THR A 12 -12.09 14.55 -12.29
CA THR A 12 -10.89 14.35 -13.10
C THR A 12 -9.74 15.19 -12.57
N TYR A 13 -8.57 14.58 -12.39
CA TYR A 13 -7.39 15.25 -11.85
C TYR A 13 -6.44 15.72 -12.96
N LYS A 14 -5.76 16.85 -12.72
CA LYS A 14 -4.66 17.33 -13.59
C LYS A 14 -3.29 16.92 -13.05
N ARG A 15 -3.19 16.73 -11.73
CA ARG A 15 -2.02 16.21 -11.04
C ARG A 15 -2.48 15.16 -10.05
N TYR A 16 -1.72 14.08 -9.90
CA TYR A 16 -2.11 12.98 -9.00
C TYR A 16 -2.20 13.44 -7.55
N GLN A 17 -1.37 14.40 -7.13
CA GLN A 17 -1.40 14.96 -5.78
C GLN A 17 -2.74 15.64 -5.43
N ASP A 18 -3.49 16.09 -6.43
CA ASP A 18 -4.80 16.72 -6.23
C ASP A 18 -5.84 15.70 -5.72
N ALA A 19 -5.60 14.39 -5.92
CA ALA A 19 -6.46 13.31 -5.41
C ALA A 19 -6.32 13.07 -3.89
N ARG A 20 -5.31 13.67 -3.23
CA ARG A 20 -4.97 13.38 -1.82
C ARG A 20 -6.13 13.55 -0.85
N ASN A 21 -6.82 14.68 -0.91
CA ASN A 21 -7.92 14.96 0.03
C ASN A 21 -9.14 14.08 -0.27
N ASP A 22 -9.41 13.82 -1.55
CA ASP A 22 -10.51 12.95 -1.96
C ASP A 22 -10.25 11.52 -1.49
N LEU A 23 -9.03 10.99 -1.67
CA LEU A 23 -8.64 9.70 -1.11
C LEU A 23 -8.79 9.71 0.41
N GLY A 24 -8.21 10.69 1.10
CA GLY A 24 -8.24 10.78 2.57
C GLY A 24 -9.65 10.85 3.15
N SER A 25 -10.59 11.47 2.43
CA SER A 25 -11.99 11.52 2.84
C SER A 25 -12.74 10.20 2.63
N ARG A 26 -12.31 9.36 1.68
CA ARG A 26 -12.98 8.11 1.32
C ARG A 26 -12.41 6.88 1.98
N ILE A 27 -11.10 6.90 2.24
CA ILE A 27 -10.37 5.76 2.78
C ILE A 27 -9.72 6.11 4.12
N ASP A 28 -10.09 7.22 4.75
CA ASP A 28 -9.44 7.75 5.95
C ASP A 28 -7.95 8.08 5.77
N TRP A 29 -7.40 8.82 6.74
CA TRP A 29 -5.99 9.21 6.78
C TRP A 29 -5.11 8.10 7.35
N HIS A 30 -5.16 6.92 6.74
CA HIS A 30 -4.37 5.75 7.10
C HIS A 30 -3.57 5.26 5.90
N CYS A 31 -2.39 4.68 6.16
CA CYS A 31 -1.62 4.03 5.11
C CYS A 31 -2.39 2.81 4.61
N SER A 32 -2.64 2.74 3.31
CA SER A 32 -3.37 1.61 2.70
C SER A 32 -2.61 0.28 2.81
N TYR A 33 -1.38 0.29 3.33
CA TYR A 33 -0.53 -0.89 3.44
C TYR A 33 -0.33 -1.33 4.89
N CYS A 34 0.36 -0.51 5.69
CA CYS A 34 0.66 -0.82 7.08
C CYS A 34 -0.45 -0.42 8.07
N GLU A 35 -1.55 0.20 7.60
CA GLU A 35 -2.69 0.66 8.42
C GLU A 35 -2.39 1.72 9.48
N MET A 36 -1.14 2.16 9.61
CA MET A 36 -0.80 3.24 10.53
C MET A 36 -1.45 4.54 10.10
N ALA A 37 -2.01 5.27 11.06
CA ALA A 37 -2.54 6.61 10.85
C ALA A 37 -1.43 7.53 10.34
N ILE A 38 -1.71 8.32 9.31
CA ILE A 38 -0.74 9.21 8.68
C ILE A 38 -1.05 10.64 9.09
N THR A 39 -0.28 11.15 10.06
CA THR A 39 -0.43 12.52 10.56
C THR A 39 0.48 13.51 9.84
N ASN A 40 1.53 13.03 9.17
CA ASN A 40 2.49 13.81 8.40
C ASN A 40 3.04 13.00 7.21
N MET A 41 3.62 13.69 6.22
CA MET A 41 4.28 13.05 5.06
C MET A 41 3.44 11.99 4.34
N ILE A 42 2.14 12.25 4.16
CA ILE A 42 1.29 11.37 3.35
C ILE A 42 1.58 11.56 1.86
N GLU A 43 1.67 10.43 1.19
CA GLU A 43 1.94 10.33 -0.23
C GLU A 43 0.69 9.85 -0.96
N VAL A 44 0.42 10.44 -2.12
CA VAL A 44 -0.48 9.82 -3.10
C VAL A 44 0.36 8.85 -3.89
N GLU A 45 0.06 7.57 -3.72
CA GLU A 45 0.88 6.47 -4.22
C GLU A 45 0.27 5.86 -5.48
N HIS A 46 1.14 5.50 -6.42
CA HIS A 46 0.78 4.82 -7.66
C HIS A 46 0.94 3.32 -7.49
N VAL A 47 -0.19 2.59 -7.48
CA VAL A 47 -0.22 1.12 -7.36
C VAL A 47 0.72 0.47 -8.37
N VAL A 48 0.59 0.83 -9.64
CA VAL A 48 1.60 0.58 -10.68
C VAL A 48 2.44 1.85 -10.83
N PRO A 49 3.76 1.79 -10.59
CA PRO A 49 4.64 2.93 -10.73
C PRO A 49 4.56 3.56 -12.13
N THR A 50 4.57 4.89 -12.20
CA THR A 50 4.57 5.62 -13.47
C THR A 50 5.79 5.30 -14.33
N ALA A 51 6.95 5.06 -13.70
CA ALA A 51 8.17 4.59 -14.36
C ALA A 51 7.98 3.24 -15.08
N ASN A 52 7.00 2.44 -14.65
CA ASN A 52 6.66 1.14 -15.21
C ASN A 52 5.36 1.20 -16.06
N GLY A 53 4.92 2.40 -16.46
CA GLY A 53 3.78 2.58 -17.35
C GLY A 53 2.42 2.64 -16.66
N GLY A 54 2.36 2.74 -15.32
CA GLY A 54 1.11 3.02 -14.62
C GLY A 54 0.55 4.38 -14.98
N ASP A 55 -0.77 4.47 -15.20
CA ASP A 55 -1.43 5.74 -15.50
C ASP A 55 -1.28 6.69 -14.31
N PRO A 56 -0.69 7.89 -14.51
CA PRO A 56 -0.41 8.80 -13.42
C PRO A 56 -1.66 9.39 -12.77
N LEU A 57 -2.81 9.41 -13.46
CA LEU A 57 -4.03 10.13 -13.03
C LEU A 57 -5.24 9.21 -12.83
N ALA A 58 -5.14 7.94 -13.25
CA ALA A 58 -6.19 6.95 -13.07
C ALA A 58 -6.49 6.70 -11.58
N TRP A 59 -7.73 6.93 -11.18
CA TRP A 59 -8.18 6.82 -9.79
C TRP A 59 -7.96 5.43 -9.19
N GLU A 60 -8.16 4.39 -9.98
CA GLU A 60 -7.89 3.00 -9.63
C GLU A 60 -6.40 2.73 -9.38
N ASN A 61 -5.51 3.54 -9.96
CA ASN A 61 -4.06 3.45 -9.76
C ASN A 61 -3.57 4.31 -8.58
N LEU A 62 -4.43 5.08 -7.92
CA LEU A 62 -4.04 5.94 -6.79
C LEU A 62 -4.51 5.40 -5.44
N LEU A 63 -3.62 5.44 -4.45
CA LEU A 63 -3.88 5.13 -3.04
C LEU A 63 -3.22 6.15 -2.11
N LEU A 64 -3.48 6.02 -0.80
CA LEU A 64 -2.72 6.73 0.22
C LEU A 64 -1.71 5.81 0.87
N SER A 65 -0.49 6.30 1.05
CA SER A 65 0.54 5.59 1.79
C SER A 65 1.34 6.52 2.69
N CYS A 66 1.96 5.94 3.72
CA CYS A 66 3.00 6.63 4.46
C CYS A 66 4.28 6.67 3.61
N LYS A 67 5.13 7.66 3.86
CA LYS A 67 6.43 7.81 3.19
C LYS A 67 7.29 6.53 3.23
N TYR A 68 7.25 5.79 4.35
CA TYR A 68 7.99 4.55 4.53
C TYR A 68 7.60 3.48 3.51
N CYS A 69 6.33 3.05 3.52
CA CYS A 69 5.83 2.02 2.61
C CYS A 69 6.05 2.44 1.15
N ASN A 70 5.80 3.71 0.82
CA ASN A 70 6.01 4.25 -0.52
C ASN A 70 7.48 4.16 -0.97
N THR A 71 8.41 4.54 -0.08
CA THR A 71 9.85 4.51 -0.37
C THR A 71 10.35 3.07 -0.53
N VAL A 72 9.92 2.17 0.36
CA VAL A 72 10.29 0.75 0.30
C VAL A 72 9.76 0.12 -0.98
N LYS A 73 8.51 0.40 -1.37
CA LYS A 73 7.94 -0.08 -2.64
C LYS A 73 8.73 0.43 -3.84
N GLY A 74 8.93 1.74 -3.92
CA GLY A 74 9.54 2.40 -5.07
C GLY A 74 8.92 1.94 -6.39
N ALA A 75 9.76 1.74 -7.41
CA ALA A 75 9.34 1.23 -8.72
C ALA A 75 9.51 -0.29 -8.88
N ARG A 76 9.42 -1.07 -7.78
CA ARG A 76 9.79 -2.50 -7.78
C ARG A 76 8.75 -3.46 -8.37
N ASN A 77 7.51 -3.01 -8.60
CA ASN A 77 6.47 -3.82 -9.25
C ASN A 77 6.16 -3.32 -10.66
N LEU A 78 6.06 -4.24 -11.64
CA LEU A 78 5.73 -3.92 -13.04
C LEU A 78 4.22 -3.85 -13.29
N SER A 79 3.43 -4.56 -12.49
CA SER A 79 1.99 -4.63 -12.59
C SER A 79 1.36 -4.88 -11.21
N ARG A 80 0.05 -5.12 -11.18
CA ARG A 80 -0.67 -5.56 -9.99
C ARG A 80 -0.57 -7.07 -9.76
N GLU A 81 -0.11 -7.84 -10.74
CA GLU A 81 -0.10 -9.30 -10.70
C GLU A 81 0.93 -9.82 -9.70
N GLY A 82 0.59 -10.91 -9.01
CA GLY A 82 1.47 -11.51 -7.99
C GLY A 82 1.46 -10.81 -6.64
N TYR A 83 0.56 -9.85 -6.40
CA TYR A 83 0.42 -9.14 -5.14
C TYR A 83 -1.05 -9.02 -4.71
N ILE A 84 -1.25 -8.81 -3.40
CA ILE A 84 -2.51 -8.46 -2.77
C ILE A 84 -2.57 -6.93 -2.69
N TRP A 85 -3.59 -6.34 -3.31
CA TRP A 85 -3.85 -4.90 -3.26
C TRP A 85 -5.10 -4.62 -2.45
N PRO A 86 -5.04 -3.67 -1.50
CA PRO A 86 -6.14 -3.43 -0.55
C PRO A 86 -7.45 -3.01 -1.23
N ASP A 87 -7.35 -2.36 -2.40
CA ASP A 87 -8.49 -1.83 -3.15
C ASP A 87 -9.11 -2.80 -4.16
N ARG A 88 -8.56 -4.01 -4.27
CA ARG A 88 -9.06 -5.05 -5.17
C ARG A 88 -9.31 -6.37 -4.46
N ASP A 89 -8.45 -6.71 -3.51
CA ASP A 89 -8.34 -8.05 -2.95
C ASP A 89 -8.81 -8.05 -1.48
N ASN A 90 -9.29 -9.20 -1.02
CA ASN A 90 -9.66 -9.39 0.38
C ASN A 90 -8.41 -9.59 1.24
N SER A 91 -7.82 -8.48 1.69
CA SER A 91 -6.61 -8.47 2.50
C SER A 91 -6.79 -9.16 3.86
N ASP A 92 -7.99 -9.16 4.44
CA ASP A 92 -8.28 -9.87 5.70
C ASP A 92 -8.15 -11.38 5.55
N ALA A 93 -8.40 -11.92 4.35
CA ALA A 93 -8.18 -13.33 4.08
C ALA A 93 -6.68 -13.66 3.91
N ALA A 94 -5.84 -12.68 3.57
CA ALA A 94 -4.44 -12.90 3.20
C ALA A 94 -3.45 -12.70 4.36
N PHE A 95 -3.76 -11.84 5.34
CA PHE A 95 -2.80 -11.40 6.35
C PHE A 95 -3.27 -11.60 7.79
N ASP A 96 -2.30 -11.90 8.67
CA ASP A 96 -2.44 -11.80 10.13
C ASP A 96 -1.80 -10.51 10.62
N TYR A 97 -2.46 -9.88 11.59
CA TYR A 97 -2.03 -8.62 12.19
C TYR A 97 -1.61 -8.85 13.63
N SER A 98 -0.39 -8.44 13.95
CA SER A 98 0.12 -8.47 15.32
C SER A 98 0.52 -7.07 15.76
N GLU A 99 0.05 -6.66 16.94
CA GLU A 99 0.45 -5.38 17.55
C GLU A 99 1.96 -5.26 17.76
N THR A 100 2.65 -6.39 17.94
CA THR A 100 4.10 -6.45 18.22
C THR A 100 4.91 -7.08 17.10
N GLY A 101 4.28 -7.86 16.22
CA GLY A 101 4.94 -8.68 15.20
C GLY A 101 4.84 -8.16 13.77
N GLY A 102 4.11 -7.06 13.55
CA GLY A 102 3.87 -6.54 12.19
C GLY A 102 2.81 -7.35 11.44
N ILE A 103 2.92 -7.37 10.10
CA ILE A 103 1.97 -8.05 9.21
C ILE A 103 2.62 -9.33 8.66
N THR A 104 1.95 -10.48 8.83
CA THR A 104 2.42 -11.78 8.32
C THR A 104 1.39 -12.40 7.37
N ALA A 105 1.83 -13.34 6.52
CA ALA A 105 0.96 -14.01 5.55
C ALA A 105 0.27 -15.24 6.18
N LYS A 106 -1.05 -15.34 5.99
CA LYS A 106 -1.86 -16.51 6.39
C LYS A 106 -1.58 -17.72 5.50
N ASP A 107 -1.84 -18.91 6.04
CA ASP A 107 -1.79 -20.16 5.26
C ASP A 107 -3.05 -20.33 4.40
N THR A 108 -3.06 -19.67 3.25
CA THR A 108 -4.17 -19.66 2.29
C THR A 108 -3.67 -19.87 0.85
N PRO A 109 -4.56 -20.15 -0.12
CA PRO A 109 -4.16 -20.30 -1.51
C PRO A 109 -3.43 -19.08 -2.12
N VAL A 110 -3.61 -17.89 -1.53
CA VAL A 110 -2.96 -16.64 -1.98
C VAL A 110 -1.73 -16.25 -1.16
N ARG A 111 -1.17 -17.22 -0.42
CA ARG A 111 -0.03 -16.99 0.49
C ARG A 111 1.22 -16.47 -0.24
N ALA A 112 1.44 -16.92 -1.49
CA ALA A 112 2.60 -16.47 -2.27
C ALA A 112 2.51 -14.97 -2.58
N GLU A 113 1.34 -14.51 -3.00
CA GLU A 113 1.04 -13.10 -3.27
C GLU A 113 1.09 -12.27 -1.98
N ALA A 114 0.61 -12.81 -0.87
CA ALA A 114 0.71 -12.16 0.44
C ALA A 114 2.18 -11.93 0.84
N ILE A 115 3.04 -12.94 0.70
CA ILE A 115 4.48 -12.82 0.98
C ILE A 115 5.14 -11.80 0.06
N ALA A 116 4.82 -11.84 -1.24
CA ALA A 116 5.33 -10.88 -2.20
C ALA A 116 4.93 -9.43 -1.83
N THR A 117 3.70 -9.25 -1.33
CA THR A 117 3.17 -7.95 -0.88
C THR A 117 3.92 -7.44 0.36
N ILE A 118 4.16 -8.31 1.34
CA ILE A 118 4.94 -7.99 2.54
C ILE A 118 6.35 -7.53 2.13
N GLY A 119 7.04 -8.28 1.26
CA GLY A 119 8.38 -7.91 0.77
C GLY A 119 8.41 -6.66 -0.11
N LEU A 120 7.33 -6.38 -0.85
CA LEU A 120 7.20 -5.18 -1.67
C LEU A 120 7.04 -3.92 -0.81
N MET A 121 6.28 -3.97 0.27
CA MET A 121 6.01 -2.79 1.11
C MET A 121 6.85 -2.75 2.40
N GLY A 122 7.57 -3.83 2.72
CA GLY A 122 8.34 -3.99 3.95
C GLY A 122 7.47 -4.09 5.21
N LEU A 123 6.34 -4.79 5.14
CA LEU A 123 5.33 -4.80 6.22
C LEU A 123 5.73 -5.63 7.45
N ASP A 124 6.80 -6.42 7.33
CA ASP A 124 7.40 -7.24 8.36
C ASP A 124 8.64 -6.59 9.00
N ARG A 125 9.00 -5.37 8.56
CA ARG A 125 10.19 -4.67 9.06
C ARG A 125 9.94 -4.07 10.44
N ASN A 126 10.51 -4.71 11.45
CA ASN A 126 10.41 -4.30 12.85
C ASN A 126 11.81 -4.12 13.47
N PRO A 127 12.09 -3.00 14.17
CA PRO A 127 13.34 -2.81 14.89
C PRO A 127 13.62 -3.96 15.88
N GLY A 128 14.85 -4.48 15.90
CA GLY A 128 15.25 -5.56 16.82
C GLY A 128 14.78 -6.96 16.42
N THR A 129 14.25 -7.14 15.20
CA THR A 129 13.91 -8.45 14.64
C THR A 129 14.90 -8.87 13.54
N SER A 130 14.80 -10.09 13.01
CA SER A 130 15.63 -10.52 11.87
C SER A 130 15.39 -9.71 10.58
N HIS A 131 14.37 -8.86 10.55
CA HIS A 131 14.00 -7.98 9.44
C HIS A 131 14.13 -6.50 9.85
N GLU A 132 15.29 -6.09 10.35
CA GLU A 132 15.49 -4.70 10.79
C GLU A 132 15.31 -3.69 9.64
N PRO A 133 14.74 -2.49 9.93
CA PRO A 133 14.73 -1.39 8.98
C PRO A 133 16.15 -1.03 8.52
N SER A 134 16.30 -0.72 7.24
CA SER A 134 17.60 -0.35 6.68
C SER A 134 18.05 1.05 7.16
N LYS A 135 19.28 1.50 6.88
CA LYS A 135 19.66 2.89 7.17
C LYS A 135 18.90 3.94 6.34
N ALA A 136 18.21 3.51 5.27
CA ALA A 136 17.46 4.37 4.36
C ALA A 136 15.97 4.51 4.75
N ASP A 137 15.56 3.76 5.77
CA ASP A 137 14.21 3.64 6.32
C ASP A 137 13.98 4.65 7.46
#